data_AF-A0A7Y2FWJ7-F1
#
_entry.id   AF-A0A7Y2FWJ7-F1
#
_cell.length_a   1.000
_cell.length_b   1.000
_cell.length_c   1.000
_cell.angle_alpha   90.00
_cell.angle_beta   90.00
_cell.angle_gamma   90.00
#
_symmetry.space_group_name_H-M   'P 1'
#
loop_
_entity.id
_entity.type
_entity.pdbx_description
1 polymer ?
#
loop_
_entity_poly.entity_id
_entity_poly.type
_entity_poly.pdbx_seq_one_letter_code
_entity_poly.pdbx_strand_id
1 'polypeptide(L)'
;MQEQLLHRIWQRKRFDHTKLCTTSGKKLKIIHYGNYNTHAGPDFQNGHIQIDGQNWFGHIELHINSSDWKHHEHDVDAAYNNVILHVVYKDDKVVYTESGRILPTLILEDRIDQQVLEVYEKLKGSLDHIPCHPHLQKIDRDKLGLFMHSLL
;
A
#
# COMPACT_ATOMS: atom_id res chain seq x y z
N MET A 1 -0.70 -12.29 0.71
CA MET A 1 -0.70 -10.94 1.30
C MET A 1 -2.12 -10.50 1.56
N GLN A 2 -2.36 -9.76 2.64
CA GLN A 2 -3.67 -9.17 2.96
C GLN A 2 -3.69 -7.67 2.67
N GLU A 3 -4.85 -7.12 2.31
CA GLU A 3 -5.02 -5.69 1.97
C GLU A 3 -4.57 -4.78 3.12
N GLN A 4 -4.87 -5.15 4.36
CA GLN A 4 -4.43 -4.38 5.54
C GLN A 4 -2.91 -4.17 5.58
N LEU A 5 -2.11 -5.16 5.15
CA LEU A 5 -0.65 -5.00 5.08
C LEU A 5 -0.27 -4.01 3.97
N LEU A 6 -0.93 -4.09 2.81
CA LEU A 6 -0.70 -3.16 1.70
C LEU A 6 -1.01 -1.71 2.12
N HIS A 7 -2.08 -1.50 2.88
CA HIS A 7 -2.45 -0.18 3.41
C HIS A 7 -1.36 0.35 4.34
N ARG A 8 -0.79 -0.52 5.20
CA ARG A 8 0.33 -0.14 6.09
C ARG A 8 1.59 0.17 5.32
N ILE A 9 1.92 -0.61 4.29
CA ILE A 9 3.07 -0.38 3.41
C ILE A 9 2.95 0.97 2.74
N TRP A 10 1.78 1.29 2.19
CA TRP A 10 1.50 2.58 1.55
C TRP A 10 1.54 3.74 2.55
N GLN A 11 0.81 3.64 3.65
CA GLN A 11 0.75 4.66 4.70
C GLN A 11 2.13 4.99 5.28
N ARG A 12 3.00 3.98 5.43
CA ARG A 12 4.37 4.14 5.94
C ARG A 12 5.40 4.36 4.83
N LYS A 13 4.98 4.40 3.56
CA LYS A 13 5.82 4.59 2.37
C LYS A 13 6.96 3.55 2.27
N ARG A 14 6.70 2.31 2.71
CA ARG A 14 7.67 1.21 2.85
C ARG A 14 7.78 0.35 1.57
N PHE A 15 8.12 0.98 0.46
CA PHE A 15 8.36 0.30 -0.82
C PHE A 15 9.40 1.10 -1.63
N ASP A 16 9.89 0.54 -2.73
CA ASP A 16 10.83 1.23 -3.62
C ASP A 16 10.15 2.30 -4.48
N HIS A 17 10.53 3.57 -4.23
CA HIS A 17 10.06 4.75 -4.94
C HIS A 17 10.87 5.09 -6.20
N THR A 18 11.90 4.31 -6.52
CA THR A 18 12.73 4.58 -7.70
C THR A 18 11.93 4.34 -8.98
N LYS A 19 11.98 5.34 -9.88
CA LYS A 19 11.41 5.28 -11.24
C LYS A 19 9.98 4.70 -11.27
N LEU A 20 9.09 5.24 -10.43
CA LEU A 20 7.68 4.83 -10.45
C LEU A 20 7.08 5.08 -11.84
N CYS A 21 6.33 4.09 -12.31
CA CYS A 21 5.56 4.16 -13.55
C CYS A 21 4.23 3.44 -13.38
N THR A 22 3.23 3.86 -14.16
CA THR A 22 1.96 3.13 -14.26
C THR A 22 2.15 1.84 -15.07
N THR A 23 1.18 0.93 -15.02
CA THR A 23 1.15 -0.29 -15.85
C THR A 23 1.13 0.02 -17.35
N SER A 24 0.65 1.20 -17.73
CA SER A 24 0.74 1.74 -19.09
C SER A 24 2.08 2.40 -19.44
N GLY A 25 3.09 2.34 -18.55
CA GLY A 25 4.44 2.87 -18.79
C GLY A 25 4.61 4.37 -18.55
N LYS A 26 3.56 5.08 -18.09
CA LYS A 26 3.62 6.52 -17.84
C LYS A 26 4.41 6.82 -16.57
N LYS A 27 5.24 7.86 -16.59
CA LYS A 27 6.06 8.24 -15.44
C LYS A 27 5.17 8.74 -14.31
N LEU A 28 5.30 8.13 -13.13
CA LEU A 28 4.53 8.48 -11.95
C LEU A 28 5.44 9.17 -10.92
N LYS A 29 4.91 10.21 -10.27
CA LYS A 29 5.45 10.73 -9.01
C LYS A 29 4.31 10.89 -8.03
N ILE A 30 4.53 10.51 -6.78
CA ILE A 30 3.57 10.69 -5.70
C ILE A 30 4.03 11.90 -4.88
N ILE A 31 3.24 12.98 -4.89
CA ILE A 31 3.51 14.19 -4.11
C ILE A 31 2.85 14.07 -2.73
N HIS A 32 1.61 13.60 -2.69
CA HIS A 32 0.85 13.31 -1.47
C HIS A 32 0.18 11.94 -1.58
N TYR A 33 0.43 11.06 -0.60
CA TYR A 33 -0.06 9.66 -0.57
C TYR A 33 -1.53 9.54 -0.16
N GLY A 34 -2.16 10.67 0.15
CA GLY A 34 -3.50 10.74 0.71
C GLY A 34 -3.52 10.49 2.22
N ASN A 35 -4.67 10.78 2.80
CA ASN A 35 -5.02 10.58 4.20
C ASN A 35 -5.78 9.26 4.32
N TYR A 36 -5.32 8.38 5.20
CA TYR A 36 -5.99 7.09 5.41
C TYR A 36 -7.44 7.30 5.87
N ASN A 37 -8.37 6.70 5.13
CA ASN A 37 -9.81 6.76 5.39
C ASN A 37 -10.23 5.53 6.21
N THR A 38 -10.98 5.77 7.29
CA THR A 38 -11.56 4.70 8.13
C THR A 38 -13.08 4.60 7.97
N HIS A 39 -13.63 5.35 7.02
CA HIS A 39 -15.05 5.38 6.68
C HIS A 39 -15.27 4.79 5.29
N ALA A 40 -16.53 4.76 4.84
CA ALA A 40 -16.86 4.33 3.49
C ALA A 40 -16.17 5.19 2.41
N GLY A 41 -16.05 4.63 1.21
CA GLY A 41 -15.37 5.25 0.07
C GLY A 41 -13.88 4.89 0.02
N PRO A 42 -13.09 5.63 -0.77
CA PRO A 42 -11.73 5.22 -1.10
C PRO A 42 -10.79 5.13 0.09
N ASP A 43 -9.81 4.25 0.01
CA ASP A 43 -8.85 3.96 1.10
C ASP A 43 -8.04 5.17 1.55
N PHE A 44 -7.64 6.02 0.61
CA PHE A 44 -6.84 7.21 0.88
C PHE A 44 -7.42 8.45 0.19
N GLN A 45 -7.81 9.44 0.99
CA GLN A 45 -8.40 10.68 0.49
C GLN A 45 -7.36 11.76 0.22
N ASN A 46 -7.64 12.72 -0.67
CA ASN A 46 -6.78 13.88 -0.93
C ASN A 46 -5.33 13.52 -1.33
N GLY A 47 -5.16 12.52 -2.18
CA GLY A 47 -3.91 12.24 -2.88
C GLY A 47 -3.56 13.32 -3.92
N HIS A 48 -2.26 13.48 -4.15
CA HIS A 48 -1.71 14.35 -5.20
C HIS A 48 -0.57 13.61 -5.89
N ILE A 49 -0.74 13.35 -7.19
CA ILE A 49 0.26 12.66 -8.00
C ILE A 49 0.54 13.46 -9.27
N GLN A 50 1.66 13.12 -9.91
CA GLN A 50 1.99 13.60 -11.25
C GLN A 50 2.18 12.41 -12.17
N ILE A 51 1.47 12.40 -13.30
CA ILE A 51 1.58 11.39 -14.36
C ILE A 51 2.04 12.10 -15.63
N ASP A 52 3.18 11.72 -16.19
CA ASP A 52 3.81 12.34 -17.38
C ASP A 52 3.88 13.88 -17.32
N GLY A 53 4.13 14.43 -16.12
CA GLY A 53 4.25 15.88 -15.90
C GLY A 53 2.93 16.58 -15.56
N GLN A 54 1.78 15.95 -15.76
CA GLN A 54 0.47 16.50 -15.39
C GLN A 54 0.12 16.19 -13.94
N ASN A 55 -0.34 17.20 -13.18
CA ASN A 55 -0.80 17.04 -11.81
C ASN A 55 -2.24 16.51 -11.75
N TRP A 56 -2.49 15.61 -10.80
CA TRP A 56 -3.80 15.01 -10.51
C TRP A 56 -4.07 15.09 -9.00
N PHE A 57 -5.29 15.47 -8.64
CA PHE A 57 -5.77 15.57 -7.27
C PHE A 57 -7.04 14.74 -7.12
N GLY A 58 -7.14 13.94 -6.06
CA GLY A 58 -8.25 13.00 -5.88
C GLY A 58 -7.94 11.94 -4.84
N HIS A 59 -8.45 10.73 -5.04
CA HIS A 59 -8.31 9.62 -4.08
C HIS A 59 -7.37 8.53 -4.58
N ILE A 60 -6.89 7.69 -3.69
CA ILE A 60 -6.04 6.55 -4.01
C ILE A 60 -6.71 5.32 -3.41
N GLU A 61 -6.83 4.27 -4.22
CA GLU A 61 -7.46 3.00 -3.83
C GLU A 61 -6.46 1.87 -3.89
N LEU A 62 -6.50 0.95 -2.92
CA LEU A 62 -5.57 -0.16 -2.80
C LEU A 62 -6.29 -1.50 -2.89
N HIS A 63 -5.70 -2.45 -3.61
CA HIS A 63 -6.21 -3.82 -3.67
C HIS A 63 -5.07 -4.83 -3.79
N ILE A 64 -5.32 -6.11 -3.50
CA ILE A 64 -4.32 -7.15 -3.80
C ILE A 64 -4.23 -7.35 -5.31
N ASN A 65 -5.35 -7.59 -5.97
CA ASN A 65 -5.42 -7.75 -7.40
C ASN A 65 -6.17 -6.56 -8.02
N SER A 66 -5.80 -6.16 -9.23
CA SER A 66 -6.58 -5.15 -9.94
C SER A 66 -8.04 -5.56 -10.16
N SER A 67 -8.30 -6.85 -10.38
CA SER A 67 -9.66 -7.38 -10.56
C SER A 67 -10.58 -7.19 -9.35
N ASP A 68 -10.02 -6.97 -8.15
CA ASP A 68 -10.78 -6.72 -6.93
C ASP A 68 -11.58 -5.40 -7.03
N TRP A 69 -11.14 -4.45 -7.87
CA TRP A 69 -11.90 -3.23 -8.20
C TRP A 69 -13.33 -3.54 -8.65
N LYS A 70 -13.48 -4.55 -9.51
CA LYS A 70 -14.79 -5.00 -9.99
C LYS A 70 -15.48 -5.89 -8.97
N HIS A 71 -14.73 -6.70 -8.22
CA HIS A 71 -15.29 -7.55 -7.17
C HIS A 71 -16.01 -6.71 -6.11
N HIS A 72 -15.47 -5.53 -5.81
CA HIS A 72 -16.04 -4.57 -4.86
C HIS A 72 -17.01 -3.56 -5.51
N GLU A 73 -17.40 -3.79 -6.77
CA GLU A 73 -18.36 -2.96 -7.51
C GLU A 73 -17.96 -1.47 -7.67
N HIS A 74 -16.67 -1.15 -7.57
CA HIS A 74 -16.17 0.21 -7.76
C HIS A 74 -16.27 0.69 -9.21
N ASP A 75 -16.42 -0.25 -10.16
CA ASP A 75 -16.67 0.05 -11.57
C ASP A 75 -18.09 0.58 -11.84
N VAL A 76 -19.00 0.51 -10.87
CA VAL A 76 -20.37 1.03 -10.97
C VAL A 76 -20.73 2.06 -9.88
N ASP A 77 -19.78 2.38 -9.00
CA ASP A 77 -19.98 3.35 -7.93
C ASP A 77 -19.31 4.71 -8.25
N ALA A 78 -20.15 5.75 -8.38
CA ALA A 78 -19.70 7.11 -8.65
C ALA A 78 -18.81 7.71 -7.56
N ALA A 79 -18.83 7.20 -6.32
CA ALA A 79 -17.93 7.64 -5.25
C ALA A 79 -16.44 7.41 -5.60
N TYR A 80 -16.16 6.45 -6.49
CA TYR A 80 -14.82 6.07 -6.90
C TYR A 80 -14.36 6.77 -8.19
N ASN A 81 -15.21 7.58 -8.84
CA ASN A 81 -14.82 8.35 -10.03
C ASN A 81 -13.66 9.33 -9.77
N ASN A 82 -13.50 9.79 -8.53
CA ASN A 82 -12.41 10.68 -8.10
C ASN A 82 -11.12 9.94 -7.70
N VAL A 83 -11.05 8.61 -7.82
CA VAL A 83 -9.79 7.87 -7.61
C VAL A 83 -8.83 8.19 -8.76
N ILE A 84 -7.65 8.70 -8.45
CA ILE A 84 -6.65 9.12 -9.45
C ILE A 84 -5.54 8.09 -9.64
N LEU A 85 -5.42 7.13 -8.72
CA LEU A 85 -4.44 6.05 -8.77
C LEU A 85 -5.00 4.81 -8.09
N HIS A 86 -4.93 3.68 -8.78
CA HIS A 86 -5.12 2.36 -8.21
C HIS A 86 -3.75 1.79 -7.86
N VAL A 87 -3.56 1.37 -6.63
CA VAL A 87 -2.30 0.76 -6.17
C VAL A 87 -2.58 -0.69 -5.87
N VAL A 88 -1.92 -1.58 -6.60
CA VAL A 88 -2.17 -3.02 -6.48
C VAL A 88 -0.90 -3.75 -6.11
N TYR A 89 -1.05 -4.90 -5.46
CA TYR A 89 0.07 -5.84 -5.39
C TYR A 89 0.31 -6.46 -6.77
N LYS A 90 -0.75 -6.98 -7.40
CA LYS A 90 -0.73 -7.63 -8.72
C LYS A 90 -1.72 -6.97 -9.68
N ASP A 91 -1.27 -6.76 -10.91
CA ASP A 91 -2.12 -6.30 -12.01
C ASP A 91 -2.49 -7.50 -12.90
N ASP A 92 -3.74 -7.92 -12.81
CA ASP A 92 -4.33 -9.03 -13.58
C ASP A 92 -5.38 -8.56 -14.60
N LYS A 93 -5.81 -7.29 -14.52
CA LYS A 93 -6.87 -6.74 -15.37
C LYS A 93 -6.83 -5.22 -15.42
N VAL A 94 -7.06 -4.67 -16.61
CA VAL A 94 -7.34 -3.24 -16.76
C VAL A 94 -8.70 -2.91 -16.15
N VAL A 95 -8.74 -1.89 -15.30
CA VAL A 95 -9.96 -1.44 -14.61
C VAL A 95 -10.43 -0.07 -15.10
N TYR A 96 -11.73 0.15 -14.97
CA TYR A 96 -12.41 1.35 -15.40
C TYR A 96 -13.23 1.89 -14.24
N THR A 97 -13.26 3.21 -14.09
CA THR A 97 -14.23 3.85 -13.20
C THR A 97 -15.63 3.78 -13.84
N GLU A 98 -16.66 4.07 -13.07
CA GLU A 98 -18.05 4.16 -13.56
C GLU A 98 -18.17 5.08 -14.78
N SER A 99 -17.46 6.21 -14.79
CA SER A 99 -17.42 7.14 -15.93
C SER A 99 -16.69 6.62 -17.20
N GLY A 100 -16.23 5.36 -17.20
CA GLY A 100 -15.54 4.71 -18.33
C GLY A 100 -14.06 5.10 -18.48
N ARG A 101 -13.49 5.84 -17.52
CA ARG A 101 -12.07 6.21 -17.53
C ARG A 101 -11.22 5.03 -17.09
N ILE A 102 -10.17 4.73 -17.87
CA ILE A 102 -9.12 3.78 -17.45
C ILE A 102 -8.41 4.36 -16.23
N LEU A 103 -8.37 3.59 -15.14
CA LEU A 103 -7.72 4.02 -13.92
C LEU A 103 -6.20 3.78 -14.03
N PRO A 104 -5.35 4.79 -13.79
CA PRO A 104 -3.91 4.57 -13.75
C PRO A 104 -3.55 3.64 -12.59
N THR A 105 -2.82 2.56 -12.88
CA THR A 105 -2.46 1.55 -11.89
C THR A 105 -0.96 1.55 -11.59
N LEU A 106 -0.59 1.44 -10.32
CA LEU A 106 0.78 1.20 -9.83
C LEU A 106 0.87 -0.20 -9.21
N ILE A 107 1.85 -1.00 -9.65
CA ILE A 107 2.14 -2.33 -9.11
C ILE A 107 3.22 -2.23 -8.02
N LEU A 108 2.99 -2.91 -6.90
CA LEU A 108 3.93 -2.96 -5.77
C LEU A 108 4.62 -4.31 -5.56
N GLU A 109 4.25 -5.41 -6.25
CA GLU A 109 4.86 -6.74 -6.06
C GLU A 109 6.39 -6.72 -6.06
N ASP A 110 7.01 -6.13 -7.08
CA ASP A 110 8.48 -6.04 -7.19
C ASP A 110 9.09 -4.85 -6.44
N ARG A 111 8.29 -4.11 -5.66
CA ARG A 111 8.71 -2.89 -4.94
C ARG A 111 8.72 -3.07 -3.43
N ILE A 112 8.28 -4.22 -2.94
CA ILE A 112 8.26 -4.53 -1.52
C ILE A 112 9.33 -5.60 -1.27
N ASP A 113 10.15 -5.42 -0.23
CA ASP A 113 11.11 -6.45 0.16
C ASP A 113 10.36 -7.70 0.63
N GLN A 114 10.57 -8.81 -0.08
CA GLN A 114 9.93 -10.09 0.21
C GLN A 114 10.18 -10.56 1.64
N GLN A 115 11.34 -10.22 2.23
CA GLN A 115 11.64 -10.56 3.63
C GLN A 115 10.67 -9.88 4.60
N VAL A 116 10.21 -8.65 4.28
CA VAL A 116 9.22 -7.94 5.10
C VAL A 116 7.88 -8.66 5.08
N LEU A 117 7.46 -9.15 3.91
CA LEU A 117 6.22 -9.91 3.75
C LEU A 117 6.30 -11.24 4.52
N GLU A 118 7.41 -11.98 4.38
CA GLU A 118 7.62 -13.24 5.10
C GLU A 118 7.64 -13.07 6.62
N VAL A 119 8.32 -12.04 7.12
CA VAL A 119 8.35 -11.73 8.56
C VAL A 119 6.96 -11.37 9.06
N TYR A 120 6.20 -10.57 8.30
CA TYR A 120 4.84 -10.20 8.69
C TYR A 120 3.93 -11.43 8.80
N GLU A 121 3.93 -12.32 7.81
CA GLU A 121 3.11 -13.54 7.84
C GLU A 121 3.51 -14.46 9.00
N LYS A 122 4.81 -14.59 9.30
CA LYS A 122 5.31 -15.35 10.47
C LYS A 122 4.84 -14.75 11.79
N LEU A 123 4.94 -13.43 11.96
CA LEU A 123 4.49 -12.75 13.18
C LEU A 123 2.98 -12.86 13.34
N LYS A 124 2.22 -12.68 12.26
CA LYS A 124 0.76 -12.76 12.31
C LYS A 124 0.26 -14.17 12.66
N GLY A 125 0.92 -15.21 12.15
CA GLY A 125 0.61 -16.60 12.44
C GLY A 125 1.15 -17.12 13.77
N SER A 126 1.87 -16.31 14.55
CA SER A 126 2.44 -16.74 15.82
C SER A 126 1.35 -16.97 16.87
N LEU A 127 1.44 -18.11 17.57
CA LEU A 127 0.61 -18.45 18.72
C LEU A 127 1.18 -17.91 20.04
N ASP A 128 2.35 -17.26 20.00
CA ASP A 128 2.98 -16.70 21.18
C ASP A 128 2.19 -15.48 21.70
N HIS A 129 2.15 -15.33 23.01
CA HIS A 129 1.53 -14.16 23.67
C HIS A 129 2.12 -12.83 23.18
N ILE A 130 3.41 -12.83 22.80
CA ILE A 130 4.07 -11.71 22.12
C ILE A 130 4.66 -12.26 20.82
N PRO A 131 4.12 -11.92 19.64
CA PRO A 131 4.54 -12.50 18.37
C PRO A 131 6.03 -12.38 18.04
N CYS A 132 6.67 -11.30 18.50
CA CYS A 132 8.09 -11.06 18.29
C CYS A 132 9.00 -11.63 19.40
N HIS A 133 8.45 -12.33 20.41
CA HIS A 133 9.22 -12.89 21.52
C HIS A 133 10.42 -13.74 21.08
N PRO A 134 10.31 -14.63 20.08
CA PRO A 134 11.46 -15.42 19.62
C PRO A 134 12.60 -14.57 19.06
N HIS A 135 12.33 -13.34 18.61
CA HIS A 135 13.36 -12.44 18.09
C HIS A 135 14.16 -11.75 19.20
N LEU A 136 13.60 -11.60 20.41
CA LEU A 136 14.31 -11.03 21.55
C LEU A 136 15.55 -11.86 21.92
N GLN A 137 15.48 -13.18 21.74
CA GLN A 137 16.61 -14.08 22.01
C GLN A 137 17.79 -13.88 21.05
N LYS A 138 17.55 -13.23 19.90
CA LYS A 138 18.59 -12.93 18.90
C LYS A 138 19.24 -11.56 19.13
N ILE A 139 18.76 -10.78 20.09
CA ILE A 139 19.32 -9.47 20.42
C ILE A 139 20.45 -9.66 21.42
N ASP A 140 21.57 -8.99 21.17
CA ASP A 140 22.70 -8.90 22.08
C ASP A 140 22.24 -8.35 23.44
N ARG A 141 22.54 -9.09 24.52
CA ARG A 141 22.09 -8.75 25.87
C ARG A 141 22.69 -7.45 26.37
N ASP A 142 23.91 -7.10 25.95
CA ASP A 142 24.56 -5.86 26.38
C ASP A 142 23.87 -4.64 25.76
N LYS A 143 23.48 -4.77 24.47
CA LYS A 143 22.67 -3.73 23.80
C LYS A 143 21.29 -3.59 24.42
N LEU A 144 20.68 -4.72 24.81
CA LEU A 144 19.39 -4.70 25.49
C LEU A 144 19.48 -4.00 26.85
N GLY A 145 20.53 -4.27 27.62
CA GLY A 145 20.79 -3.63 28.91
C GLY A 145 21.00 -2.12 28.80
N LEU A 146 21.79 -1.67 27.81
CA LEU A 146 22.00 -0.25 27.52
C LEU A 146 20.69 0.46 27.13
N PHE A 147 19.87 -0.16 26.27
CA PHE A 147 18.57 0.38 25.90
C PHE A 147 17.64 0.52 27.12
N MET A 148 17.56 -0.51 27.97
CA MET A 148 16.74 -0.46 29.18
C MET A 148 17.18 0.63 30.16
N HIS A 149 18.49 0.88 30.28
CA HIS A 149 19.01 1.96 31.12
C HIS A 149 18.65 3.34 30.58
N SER A 150 18.55 3.51 29.27
CA SER A 150 18.15 4.77 28.63
C SER A 150 16.67 5.13 28.75
N LEU A 151 15.84 4.21 29.27
CA LEU A 151 14.41 4.41 29.51
C LEU A 151 14.06 4.83 30.95
N LEU A 152 15.06 4.87 31.83
CA LEU A 152 14.98 5.37 33.22
C LEU A 152 15.48 6.83 33.28
#